data_AF-G9YI11-F1
#
_entry.id   AF-G9YI11-F1
#
_cell.length_a   1.000
_cell.length_b   1.000
_cell.length_c   1.000
_cell.angle_alpha   90.00
_cell.angle_beta   90.00
_cell.angle_gamma   90.00
#
_symmetry.space_group_name_H-M   'P 1'
#
loop_
_entity.id
_entity.type
_entity.pdbx_description
1 polymer ?
#
loop_
_entity_poly.entity_id
_entity_poly.type
_entity_poly.pdbx_seq_one_letter_code
_entity_poly.pdbx_strand_id
1 'polypeptide(L)'
;MRRTVRRGGDNRVETGDIVVKVNAAKEEAKYESQSTTVITREDIEKKQAKSVEDIIFSEVGVTRTVDAMGNVGVSIRGAEPRHTLIMVDGHPVLGDVAKYRGAGDEVMRLGAENIERIEIIRGAASAKYGADAIGGVINIITKTAGKKPALALNVEGLRAQDGRENTPFSNFFLRADAGTVGRLRLSAWGSKRDVLPIYAAKNVSTSWDSDFRSSLRYFGSIKNVGLQGTYDLGRQQTLRFSLGKEIEDMKKHVKYSNEEEEPEQNLRREIKRDTYDLSYRGRNGKYDWVVDYNYGKRTENDIGILSLAKSTQYTGYNMLFSLNDVEHRQWNLDTKINAAVNDDHLLTFGFGYSDEHGEGSRIQDAPTSYKKKIRPDDYDSNLWHQSVPGTALISPEGKSYVHDYKFNRDASGNVYWDEAYEYRGTADLDNYKEVQASDMLKPNNHITVIDKADGRGNRRSFDDIRRRYGILRL
;
A
#
# COMPACT_ATOMS: atom_id res chain seq x y z
N MET A 1 -32.32 -24.55 21.05
CA MET A 1 -32.89 -24.86 22.38
C MET A 1 -34.41 -24.81 22.26
N ARG A 2 -35.14 -25.91 22.51
CA ARG A 2 -36.62 -25.92 22.39
C ARG A 2 -37.24 -25.28 23.63
N ARG A 3 -38.05 -24.24 23.46
CA ARG A 3 -38.85 -23.64 24.54
C ARG A 3 -40.33 -23.90 24.26
N THR A 4 -40.94 -24.79 25.02
CA THR A 4 -42.36 -25.09 24.92
C THR A 4 -43.13 -24.08 25.77
N VAL A 5 -43.92 -23.20 25.14
CA VAL A 5 -44.86 -22.32 25.84
C VAL A 5 -46.25 -22.95 25.72
N ARG A 6 -46.87 -23.31 26.83
CA ARG A 6 -48.28 -23.73 26.87
C ARG A 6 -49.16 -22.49 27.01
N ARG A 7 -50.03 -22.25 26.03
CA ARG A 7 -51.23 -21.41 26.15
C ARG A 7 -52.42 -22.28 25.77
N GLY A 8 -53.46 -22.30 26.62
CA GLY A 8 -54.62 -23.17 26.47
C GLY A 8 -55.41 -22.92 25.18
N GLY A 9 -55.92 -24.01 24.60
CA GLY A 9 -56.55 -24.08 23.29
C GLY A 9 -55.81 -25.08 22.40
N ASP A 10 -56.49 -26.16 22.00
CA ASP A 10 -55.94 -27.40 21.43
C ASP A 10 -55.37 -27.25 20.01
N ASN A 11 -54.32 -26.43 19.85
CA ASN A 11 -53.50 -26.36 18.64
C ASN A 11 -52.03 -26.37 19.05
N ARG A 12 -51.42 -27.54 18.93
CA ARG A 12 -50.00 -27.78 19.21
C ARG A 12 -49.16 -27.20 18.07
N VAL A 13 -48.83 -25.91 18.18
CA VAL A 13 -47.90 -25.25 17.25
C VAL A 13 -46.48 -25.61 17.66
N GLU A 14 -45.88 -26.58 16.96
CA GLU A 14 -44.43 -26.79 17.03
C GLU A 14 -43.76 -25.76 16.11
N THR A 15 -43.07 -24.79 16.70
CA THR A 15 -42.15 -23.93 15.93
C THR A 15 -41.07 -24.84 15.34
N GLY A 16 -40.94 -24.83 14.01
CA GLY A 16 -39.88 -25.52 13.30
C GLY A 16 -38.49 -25.16 13.85
N ASP A 17 -37.52 -26.03 13.63
CA ASP A 17 -36.17 -25.88 14.17
C ASP A 17 -35.61 -24.48 13.86
N ILE A 18 -35.46 -23.66 14.90
CA ILE A 18 -34.71 -22.40 14.80
C ILE A 18 -33.23 -22.79 14.74
N VAL A 19 -32.74 -23.02 13.52
CA VAL A 19 -31.31 -23.16 13.24
C VAL A 19 -30.70 -21.75 13.36
N VAL A 20 -30.24 -21.41 14.56
CA VAL A 20 -29.42 -20.21 14.74
C VAL A 20 -28.05 -20.52 14.12
N LYS A 21 -27.82 -20.02 12.89
CA LYS A 21 -26.47 -19.97 12.33
C LYS A 21 -25.68 -18.91 13.11
N VAL A 22 -24.95 -19.36 14.11
CA VAL A 22 -24.05 -18.54 14.90
C VAL A 22 -22.79 -18.25 14.07
N ASN A 23 -22.47 -16.98 13.85
CA ASN A 23 -21.19 -16.61 13.24
C ASN A 23 -20.14 -16.56 14.35
N ALA A 24 -19.18 -17.49 14.31
CA ALA A 24 -18.15 -17.62 15.35
C ALA A 24 -17.37 -16.33 15.59
N ALA A 25 -17.07 -15.55 14.53
CA ALA A 25 -16.36 -14.28 14.67
C ALA A 25 -17.23 -13.20 15.34
N LYS A 26 -18.55 -13.18 15.07
CA LYS A 26 -19.48 -12.26 15.75
C LYS A 26 -19.68 -12.62 17.22
N GLU A 27 -19.62 -13.91 17.58
CA GLU A 27 -19.66 -14.32 19.00
C GLU A 27 -18.34 -14.03 19.70
N GLU A 28 -17.20 -14.30 19.07
CA GLU A 28 -15.88 -13.99 19.61
C GLU A 28 -15.74 -12.48 19.87
N ALA A 29 -16.25 -11.65 18.97
CA ALA A 29 -16.29 -10.19 19.13
C ALA A 29 -17.09 -9.71 20.35
N LYS A 30 -18.01 -10.51 20.93
CA LYS A 30 -18.73 -10.15 22.17
C LYS A 30 -17.85 -10.25 23.42
N TYR A 31 -16.80 -11.06 23.35
CA TYR A 31 -15.83 -11.21 24.44
C TYR A 31 -14.68 -10.21 24.32
N GLU A 32 -14.61 -9.45 23.22
CA GLU A 32 -13.67 -8.35 23.08
C GLU A 32 -14.08 -7.19 23.98
N SER A 33 -13.17 -6.72 24.82
CA SER A 33 -13.41 -5.59 25.72
C SER A 33 -13.54 -4.25 24.97
N GLN A 34 -13.11 -4.21 23.70
CA GLN A 34 -13.18 -3.04 22.82
C GLN A 34 -14.36 -3.13 21.85
N SER A 35 -14.80 -1.97 21.35
CA SER A 35 -15.91 -1.92 20.40
C SER A 35 -15.49 -2.51 19.05
N THR A 36 -15.97 -3.73 18.77
CA THR A 36 -15.61 -4.50 17.58
C THR A 36 -16.79 -4.58 16.61
N THR A 37 -16.58 -4.18 15.35
CA THR A 37 -17.50 -4.47 14.23
C THR A 37 -16.93 -5.62 13.42
N VAL A 38 -17.78 -6.62 13.13
CA VAL A 38 -17.47 -7.67 12.15
C VAL A 38 -18.39 -7.51 10.94
N ILE A 39 -17.80 -7.16 9.81
CA ILE A 39 -18.47 -7.02 8.52
C ILE A 39 -18.33 -8.36 7.80
N THR A 40 -19.44 -9.11 7.67
CA THR A 40 -19.39 -10.45 7.10
C THR A 40 -19.43 -10.42 5.58
N ARG A 41 -19.16 -11.57 4.95
CA ARG A 41 -19.28 -11.70 3.50
C ARG A 41 -20.63 -11.24 2.96
N GLU A 42 -21.71 -11.60 3.63
CA GLU A 42 -23.06 -11.21 3.24
C GLU A 42 -23.29 -9.70 3.36
N ASP A 43 -22.68 -9.06 4.36
CA ASP A 43 -22.73 -7.61 4.53
C ASP A 43 -21.96 -6.90 3.39
N ILE A 44 -20.80 -7.45 3.00
CA ILE A 44 -19.99 -6.94 1.87
C ILE A 44 -20.75 -7.07 0.54
N GLU A 45 -21.42 -8.20 0.31
CA GLU A 45 -22.23 -8.44 -0.90
C GLU A 45 -23.38 -7.44 -1.04
N LYS A 46 -24.07 -7.17 0.06
CA LYS A 46 -25.17 -6.20 0.09
C LYS A 46 -24.72 -4.77 -0.21
N LYS A 47 -23.50 -4.40 0.22
CA LYS A 47 -22.92 -3.08 -0.05
C LYS A 47 -22.48 -2.90 -1.50
N GLN A 48 -22.38 -3.98 -2.29
CA GLN A 48 -21.80 -3.98 -3.64
C GLN A 48 -20.46 -3.24 -3.71
N ALA A 49 -19.67 -3.36 -2.64
CA ALA A 49 -18.37 -2.73 -2.54
C ALA A 49 -17.38 -3.38 -3.51
N LYS A 50 -16.52 -2.57 -4.12
CA LYS A 50 -15.49 -3.03 -5.07
C LYS A 50 -14.14 -3.22 -4.38
N SER A 51 -13.95 -2.52 -3.28
CA SER A 51 -12.70 -2.50 -2.52
C SER A 51 -12.96 -2.54 -1.02
N VAL A 52 -11.91 -2.84 -0.26
CA VAL A 52 -11.96 -2.69 1.20
C VAL A 52 -12.19 -1.23 1.58
N GLU A 53 -11.65 -0.28 0.80
CA GLU A 53 -11.88 1.18 0.91
C GLU A 53 -13.37 1.53 1.00
N ASP A 54 -14.19 1.03 0.08
CA ASP A 54 -15.63 1.32 0.01
C ASP A 54 -16.37 0.80 1.25
N ILE A 55 -15.86 -0.29 1.84
CA ILE A 55 -16.45 -0.93 2.99
C ILE A 55 -16.08 -0.16 4.25
N ILE A 56 -14.79 0.04 4.52
CA ILE A 56 -14.33 0.55 5.81
C ILE A 56 -14.66 2.03 6.00
N PHE A 57 -14.63 2.84 4.94
CA PHE A 57 -14.94 4.28 5.06
C PHE A 57 -16.43 4.56 5.18
N SER A 58 -17.29 3.55 4.98
CA SER A 58 -18.71 3.62 5.31
C SER A 58 -19.01 3.30 6.78
N GLU A 59 -18.01 2.85 7.55
CA GLU A 59 -18.19 2.44 8.93
C GLU A 59 -18.05 3.60 9.92
N VAL A 60 -18.79 3.49 11.02
CA VAL A 60 -18.85 4.55 12.04
C VAL A 60 -17.49 4.74 12.70
N GLY A 61 -17.04 5.99 12.74
CA GLY A 61 -15.80 6.39 13.40
C GLY A 61 -14.53 6.06 12.61
N VAL A 62 -14.66 5.67 11.34
CA VAL A 62 -13.54 5.51 10.41
C VAL A 62 -13.58 6.68 9.42
N THR A 63 -12.45 7.37 9.23
CA THR A 63 -12.35 8.52 8.34
C THR A 63 -11.13 8.41 7.44
N ARG A 64 -11.27 8.96 6.23
CA ARG A 64 -10.21 9.00 5.22
C ARG A 64 -9.39 10.28 5.40
N THR A 65 -8.08 10.14 5.40
CA THR A 65 -7.14 11.27 5.28
C THR A 65 -6.32 11.10 4.01
N VAL A 66 -5.81 12.19 3.47
CA VAL A 66 -4.88 12.16 2.34
C VAL A 66 -3.71 13.08 2.68
N ASP A 67 -2.48 12.59 2.56
CA ASP A 67 -1.29 13.40 2.80
C ASP A 67 -0.90 14.25 1.57
N ALA A 68 0.10 15.11 1.73
CA ALA A 68 0.58 15.98 0.65
C ALA A 68 1.10 15.21 -0.58
N MET A 69 1.54 13.96 -0.39
CA MET A 69 2.00 13.08 -1.45
C MET A 69 0.86 12.32 -2.14
N GLY A 70 -0.38 12.47 -1.65
CA GLY A 70 -1.56 11.78 -2.17
C GLY A 70 -1.75 10.37 -1.64
N ASN A 71 -1.01 9.95 -0.61
CA ASN A 71 -1.23 8.66 0.04
C ASN A 71 -2.46 8.73 0.93
N VAL A 72 -3.25 7.67 0.93
CA VAL A 72 -4.45 7.54 1.75
C VAL A 72 -4.08 7.03 3.14
N GLY A 73 -4.63 7.68 4.16
CA GLY A 73 -4.58 7.25 5.55
C GLY A 73 -5.97 6.85 6.07
N VAL A 74 -5.99 5.97 7.06
CA VAL A 74 -7.20 5.54 7.77
C VAL A 74 -7.13 5.99 9.22
N SER A 75 -8.01 6.91 9.60
CA SER A 75 -8.13 7.40 10.98
C SER A 75 -9.34 6.77 11.67
N ILE A 76 -9.13 6.22 12.87
CA ILE A 76 -10.21 5.69 13.72
C ILE A 76 -10.40 6.60 14.92
N ARG A 77 -11.63 7.09 15.14
CA ARG A 77 -11.99 8.00 16.24
C ARG A 77 -11.08 9.25 16.34
N GLY A 78 -10.64 9.77 15.20
CA GLY A 78 -9.78 10.95 15.12
C GLY A 78 -8.31 10.69 15.46
N ALA A 79 -7.91 9.45 15.75
CA ALA A 79 -6.51 9.09 15.90
C ALA A 79 -5.77 9.21 14.55
N GLU A 80 -4.52 9.65 14.58
CA GLU A 80 -3.71 9.76 13.37
C GLU A 80 -3.57 8.42 12.62
N PRO A 81 -3.42 8.42 11.28
CA PRO A 81 -3.33 7.19 10.48
C PRO A 81 -2.25 6.19 10.93
N ARG A 82 -1.14 6.69 11.49
CA ARG A 82 -0.07 5.86 12.07
C ARG A 82 -0.46 5.06 13.31
N HIS A 83 -1.57 5.43 13.95
CA HIS A 83 -2.12 4.74 15.13
C HIS A 83 -3.22 3.74 14.77
N THR A 84 -3.46 3.50 13.47
CA THR A 84 -4.37 2.47 12.99
C THR A 84 -3.56 1.30 12.44
N LEU A 85 -3.61 0.15 13.11
CA LEU A 85 -2.98 -1.06 12.62
C LEU A 85 -3.89 -1.72 11.57
N ILE A 86 -3.38 -1.89 10.35
CA ILE A 86 -4.08 -2.61 9.28
C ILE A 86 -3.39 -3.94 9.06
N MET A 87 -4.16 -5.01 9.02
CA MET A 87 -3.66 -6.37 8.85
C MET A 87 -4.44 -7.12 7.77
N VAL A 88 -3.78 -8.05 7.09
CA VAL A 88 -4.39 -9.05 6.23
C VAL A 88 -4.10 -10.42 6.82
N ASP A 89 -5.16 -11.19 7.09
CA ASP A 89 -5.09 -12.51 7.72
C ASP A 89 -4.28 -12.55 9.02
N GLY A 90 -4.35 -11.45 9.79
CA GLY A 90 -3.62 -11.27 11.05
C GLY A 90 -2.20 -10.70 10.93
N HIS A 91 -1.71 -10.45 9.71
CA HIS A 91 -0.36 -9.91 9.46
C HIS A 91 -0.39 -8.43 9.08
N PRO A 92 0.44 -7.56 9.70
CA PRO A 92 0.54 -6.16 9.31
C PRO A 92 0.95 -5.97 7.84
N VAL A 93 0.22 -5.15 7.09
CA VAL A 93 0.40 -4.98 5.62
C VAL A 93 1.65 -4.20 5.21
N LEU A 94 2.18 -3.35 6.08
CA LEU A 94 3.35 -2.49 5.82
C LEU A 94 4.39 -2.54 6.94
N GLY A 95 4.27 -3.50 7.87
CA GLY A 95 5.18 -3.61 9.01
C GLY A 95 5.41 -2.28 9.72
N ASP A 96 6.68 -1.95 9.95
CA ASP A 96 7.07 -0.74 10.68
C ASP A 96 6.98 0.53 9.81
N VAL A 97 6.95 0.41 8.47
CA VAL A 97 6.77 1.55 7.56
C VAL A 97 5.39 2.21 7.74
N ALA A 98 4.38 1.45 8.15
CA ALA A 98 3.03 1.96 8.46
C ALA A 98 3.04 3.03 9.56
N LYS A 99 4.02 2.99 10.48
CA LYS A 99 4.09 3.88 11.65
C LYS A 99 4.43 5.33 11.28
N TYR A 100 4.92 5.57 10.06
CA TYR A 100 5.31 6.92 9.62
C TYR A 100 4.19 7.66 8.90
N ARG A 101 3.38 6.96 8.12
CA ARG A 101 2.39 7.56 7.21
C ARG A 101 1.00 6.93 7.29
N GLY A 102 0.86 5.84 8.07
CA GLY A 102 -0.28 4.93 8.01
C GLY A 102 -0.15 3.92 6.87
N ALA A 103 -1.12 3.01 6.79
CA ALA A 103 -1.20 1.97 5.77
C ALA A 103 -2.48 2.04 4.94
N GLY A 104 -3.08 3.23 4.81
CA GLY A 104 -4.39 3.36 4.19
C GLY A 104 -4.43 3.03 2.71
N ASP A 105 -3.34 3.24 1.96
CA ASP A 105 -3.26 2.80 0.55
C ASP A 105 -3.52 1.29 0.39
N GLU A 106 -3.21 0.49 1.41
CA GLU A 106 -3.40 -0.97 1.37
C GLU A 106 -4.88 -1.36 1.26
N VAL A 107 -5.78 -0.55 1.84
CA VAL A 107 -7.22 -0.80 1.76
C VAL A 107 -7.76 -0.53 0.35
N MET A 108 -7.06 0.30 -0.42
CA MET A 108 -7.36 0.55 -1.83
C MET A 108 -6.85 -0.55 -2.75
N ARG A 109 -6.01 -1.47 -2.26
CA ARG A 109 -5.38 -2.54 -3.07
C ARG A 109 -6.13 -3.86 -3.01
N LEU A 110 -6.90 -4.07 -1.94
CA LEU A 110 -7.63 -5.30 -1.71
C LEU A 110 -9.02 -5.28 -2.37
N GLY A 111 -9.26 -6.26 -3.24
CA GLY A 111 -10.55 -6.56 -3.88
C GLY A 111 -11.55 -7.12 -2.89
N ALA A 112 -12.77 -6.56 -2.85
CA ALA A 112 -13.83 -7.04 -1.95
C ALA A 112 -14.30 -8.47 -2.29
N GLU A 113 -14.01 -8.96 -3.50
CA GLU A 113 -14.41 -10.26 -4.03
C GLU A 113 -13.72 -11.42 -3.32
N ASN A 114 -12.48 -11.21 -2.84
CA ASN A 114 -11.68 -12.23 -2.16
C ASN A 114 -11.74 -12.14 -0.63
N ILE A 115 -12.56 -11.23 -0.09
CA ILE A 115 -12.68 -11.02 1.35
C ILE A 115 -13.77 -11.91 1.93
N GLU A 116 -13.44 -12.60 3.02
CA GLU A 116 -14.37 -13.38 3.83
C GLU A 116 -15.07 -12.48 4.85
N ARG A 117 -14.30 -11.64 5.55
CA ARG A 117 -14.81 -10.65 6.50
C ARG A 117 -13.79 -9.57 6.80
N ILE A 118 -14.25 -8.47 7.36
CA ILE A 118 -13.41 -7.42 7.92
C ILE A 118 -13.78 -7.23 9.38
N GLU A 119 -12.78 -7.17 10.24
CA GLU A 119 -12.91 -6.92 11.67
C GLU A 119 -12.33 -5.54 11.98
N ILE A 120 -13.14 -4.65 12.55
CA ILE A 120 -12.74 -3.30 12.94
C ILE A 120 -12.86 -3.17 14.45
N ILE A 121 -11.72 -3.08 15.13
CA ILE A 121 -11.63 -2.84 16.57
C ILE A 121 -11.34 -1.37 16.79
N ARG A 122 -12.27 -0.66 17.43
CA ARG A 122 -12.19 0.79 17.64
C ARG A 122 -11.73 1.09 19.06
N GLY A 123 -10.60 1.79 19.18
CA GLY A 123 -9.97 2.12 20.46
C GLY A 123 -8.66 1.34 20.68
N ALA A 124 -8.05 1.57 21.85
CA ALA A 124 -6.74 1.02 22.19
C ALA A 124 -6.78 -0.52 22.24
N ALA A 125 -6.10 -1.16 21.30
CA ALA A 125 -5.94 -2.60 21.22
C ALA A 125 -4.46 -3.03 21.35
N SER A 126 -3.60 -2.12 21.81
CA SER A 126 -2.16 -2.34 21.88
C SER A 126 -1.73 -3.50 22.78
N ALA A 127 -2.52 -3.83 23.79
CA ALA A 127 -2.25 -4.99 24.66
C ALA A 127 -2.25 -6.32 23.89
N LYS A 128 -3.08 -6.43 22.83
CA LYS A 128 -3.22 -7.66 22.02
C LYS A 128 -2.42 -7.61 20.72
N TYR A 129 -2.33 -6.43 20.10
CA TYR A 129 -1.76 -6.28 18.75
C TYR A 129 -0.46 -5.46 18.69
N GLY A 130 0.03 -4.94 19.82
CA GLY A 130 1.27 -4.18 19.89
C GLY A 130 1.10 -2.66 19.75
N ALA A 131 2.22 -1.95 19.77
CA ALA A 131 2.27 -0.49 19.94
C ALA A 131 1.51 0.33 18.88
N ASP A 132 1.27 -0.23 17.69
CA ASP A 132 0.67 0.51 16.56
C ASP A 132 -0.86 0.60 16.66
N ALA A 133 -1.48 -0.23 17.49
CA ALA A 133 -2.93 -0.36 17.62
C ALA A 133 -3.54 0.61 18.66
N ILE A 134 -3.09 1.87 18.69
CA ILE A 134 -3.56 2.88 19.68
C ILE A 134 -4.95 3.41 19.30
N GLY A 135 -5.15 3.80 18.05
CA GLY A 135 -6.43 4.29 17.51
C GLY A 135 -7.40 3.15 17.20
N GLY A 136 -6.87 2.03 16.74
CA GLY A 136 -7.64 0.81 16.51
C GLY A 136 -6.94 -0.17 15.57
N VAL A 137 -7.69 -1.20 15.20
CA VAL A 137 -7.22 -2.28 14.33
C VAL A 137 -8.25 -2.54 13.23
N ILE A 138 -7.78 -2.71 12.00
CA ILE A 138 -8.57 -3.23 10.89
C ILE A 138 -7.91 -4.53 10.44
N ASN A 139 -8.57 -5.66 10.67
CA ASN A 139 -8.09 -6.97 10.25
C ASN A 139 -8.96 -7.49 9.10
N ILE A 140 -8.35 -7.61 7.92
CA ILE A 140 -8.99 -8.03 6.69
C ILE A 140 -8.72 -9.52 6.52
N ILE A 141 -9.77 -10.33 6.51
CA ILE A 141 -9.63 -11.79 6.44
C ILE A 141 -10.05 -12.26 5.07
N THR A 142 -9.15 -12.92 4.38
CA THR A 142 -9.37 -13.40 3.02
C THR A 142 -10.07 -14.76 3.02
N LYS A 143 -10.73 -15.07 1.90
CA LYS A 143 -11.41 -16.35 1.69
C LYS A 143 -10.38 -17.47 1.66
N THR A 144 -10.52 -18.48 2.52
CA THR A 144 -9.69 -19.70 2.48
C THR A 144 -10.13 -20.68 1.38
N ALA A 145 -9.26 -21.63 0.99
CA ALA A 145 -9.58 -22.63 -0.03
C ALA A 145 -10.86 -23.43 0.30
N GLY A 146 -11.82 -23.40 -0.63
CA GLY A 146 -13.12 -24.04 -0.47
C GLY A 146 -13.02 -25.56 -0.25
N LYS A 147 -13.99 -26.13 0.49
CA LYS A 147 -14.06 -27.60 0.68
C LYS A 147 -14.54 -28.34 -0.57
N LYS A 148 -15.32 -27.66 -1.41
CA LYS A 148 -15.86 -28.17 -2.67
C LYS A 148 -15.21 -27.44 -3.83
N PRO A 149 -15.06 -28.09 -5.00
CA PRO A 149 -14.65 -27.40 -6.21
C PRO A 149 -15.60 -26.25 -6.52
N ALA A 150 -15.06 -25.10 -6.86
CA ALA A 150 -15.84 -23.90 -7.17
C ALA A 150 -15.08 -23.00 -8.14
N LEU A 151 -15.82 -22.28 -8.98
CA LEU A 151 -15.31 -21.24 -9.85
C LEU A 151 -16.14 -19.98 -9.62
N ALA A 152 -15.48 -18.87 -9.36
CA ALA A 152 -16.11 -17.56 -9.22
C ALA A 152 -15.49 -16.61 -10.24
N LEU A 153 -16.35 -15.98 -11.04
CA LEU A 153 -15.98 -14.96 -12.03
C LEU A 153 -16.79 -13.69 -11.75
N ASN A 154 -16.11 -12.56 -11.68
CA ASN A 154 -16.71 -11.23 -11.64
C ASN A 154 -16.09 -10.40 -12.76
N VAL A 155 -16.95 -9.74 -13.54
CA VAL A 155 -16.55 -8.80 -14.59
C VAL A 155 -17.41 -7.57 -14.43
N GLU A 156 -16.77 -6.41 -14.37
CA GLU A 156 -17.42 -5.12 -14.26
C GLU A 156 -16.88 -4.19 -15.36
N GLY A 157 -17.77 -3.38 -15.94
CA GLY A 157 -17.41 -2.33 -16.88
C GLY A 157 -18.12 -1.03 -16.50
N LEU A 158 -17.38 0.07 -16.48
CA LEU A 158 -17.93 1.41 -16.27
C LEU A 158 -17.52 2.32 -17.42
N ARG A 159 -18.48 3.05 -17.97
CA ARG A 159 -18.27 4.05 -19.01
C ARG A 159 -18.65 5.42 -18.46
N ALA A 160 -17.69 6.35 -18.44
CA ALA A 160 -17.96 7.72 -18.06
C ALA A 160 -18.90 8.40 -19.07
N GLN A 161 -19.86 9.17 -18.58
CA GLN A 161 -20.88 9.83 -19.40
C GLN A 161 -20.30 10.96 -20.28
N ASP A 162 -19.17 11.56 -19.89
CA ASP A 162 -18.63 12.74 -20.58
C ASP A 162 -17.91 12.43 -21.90
N GLY A 163 -17.72 11.14 -22.23
CA GLY A 163 -17.13 10.70 -23.50
C GLY A 163 -15.66 11.09 -23.72
N ARG A 164 -15.01 11.75 -22.77
CA ARG A 164 -13.61 12.21 -22.89
C ARG A 164 -12.60 11.14 -22.46
N GLU A 165 -13.00 10.22 -21.58
CA GLU A 165 -12.28 8.98 -21.31
C GLU A 165 -12.83 7.86 -22.21
N ASN A 166 -12.10 7.55 -23.27
CA ASN A 166 -12.52 6.59 -24.31
C ASN A 166 -12.27 5.12 -23.91
N THR A 167 -11.62 4.87 -22.77
CA THR A 167 -11.36 3.51 -22.28
C THR A 167 -12.35 3.19 -21.15
N PRO A 168 -13.26 2.20 -21.32
CA PRO A 168 -14.13 1.78 -20.24
C PRO A 168 -13.28 1.20 -19.10
N PHE A 169 -13.50 1.70 -17.89
CA PHE A 169 -12.92 1.12 -16.69
C PHE A 169 -13.44 -0.30 -16.56
N SER A 170 -12.53 -1.24 -16.32
CA SER A 170 -12.87 -2.66 -16.29
C SER A 170 -12.27 -3.34 -15.08
N ASN A 171 -13.11 -4.06 -14.35
CA ASN A 171 -12.68 -4.93 -13.27
C ASN A 171 -12.91 -6.37 -13.68
N PHE A 172 -11.95 -7.21 -13.35
CA PHE A 172 -11.98 -8.65 -13.57
C PHE A 172 -11.49 -9.34 -12.31
N PHE A 173 -12.22 -10.34 -11.84
CA PHE A 173 -11.80 -11.22 -10.76
C PHE A 173 -12.18 -12.65 -11.12
N LEU A 174 -11.22 -13.55 -10.99
CA LEU A 174 -11.40 -14.98 -11.17
C LEU A 174 -10.81 -15.71 -9.97
N ARG A 175 -11.56 -16.66 -9.43
CA ARG A 175 -11.08 -17.58 -8.39
C ARG A 175 -11.52 -18.99 -8.70
N ALA A 176 -10.60 -19.94 -8.54
CA ALA A 176 -10.86 -21.37 -8.64
C ALA A 176 -10.44 -22.06 -7.34
N ASP A 177 -11.37 -22.81 -6.73
CA ASP A 177 -11.11 -23.70 -5.61
C ASP A 177 -11.07 -25.14 -6.14
N ALA A 178 -10.03 -25.90 -5.81
CA ALA A 178 -9.92 -27.31 -6.18
C ALA A 178 -10.82 -28.24 -5.35
N GLY A 179 -11.37 -27.72 -4.24
CA GLY A 179 -12.03 -28.53 -3.22
C GLY A 179 -11.02 -29.31 -2.37
N THR A 180 -11.53 -30.29 -1.63
CA THR A 180 -10.71 -31.15 -0.76
C THR A 180 -10.17 -32.33 -1.56
N VAL A 181 -8.85 -32.39 -1.74
CA VAL A 181 -8.13 -33.49 -2.39
C VAL A 181 -7.26 -34.18 -1.33
N GLY A 182 -7.72 -35.32 -0.82
CA GLY A 182 -7.11 -35.96 0.33
C GLY A 182 -7.15 -35.07 1.57
N ARG A 183 -5.97 -34.64 2.05
CA ARG A 183 -5.82 -33.71 3.19
C ARG A 183 -5.54 -32.27 2.78
N LEU A 184 -5.46 -32.01 1.47
CA LEU A 184 -5.09 -30.71 0.92
C LEU A 184 -6.32 -30.01 0.34
N ARG A 185 -6.43 -28.71 0.60
CA ARG A 185 -7.32 -27.79 -0.11
C ARG A 185 -6.47 -26.72 -0.77
N LEU A 186 -6.74 -26.44 -2.05
CA LEU A 186 -6.03 -25.43 -2.84
C LEU A 186 -7.01 -24.47 -3.48
N SER A 187 -6.58 -23.22 -3.63
CA SER A 187 -7.29 -22.23 -4.42
C SER A 187 -6.34 -21.24 -5.06
N ALA A 188 -6.63 -20.85 -6.29
CA ALA A 188 -5.93 -19.80 -7.01
C ALA A 188 -6.89 -18.68 -7.38
N TRP A 189 -6.40 -17.45 -7.40
CA TRP A 189 -7.18 -16.30 -7.85
C TRP A 189 -6.32 -15.33 -8.64
N GLY A 190 -6.97 -14.57 -9.51
CA GLY A 190 -6.38 -13.53 -10.32
C GLY A 190 -7.37 -12.39 -10.50
N SER A 191 -6.89 -11.16 -10.52
CA SER A 191 -7.74 -10.00 -10.71
C SER A 191 -7.00 -8.83 -11.33
N LYS A 192 -7.78 -7.96 -11.99
CA LYS A 192 -7.37 -6.64 -12.45
C LYS A 192 -8.49 -5.68 -12.06
N ARG A 193 -8.15 -4.59 -11.39
CA ARG A 193 -9.09 -3.55 -11.01
C ARG A 193 -8.57 -2.19 -11.43
N ASP A 194 -9.45 -1.35 -11.96
CA ASP A 194 -9.13 0.05 -12.22
C ASP A 194 -9.54 0.92 -11.02
N VAL A 195 -8.59 1.73 -10.56
CA VAL A 195 -8.81 2.80 -9.60
C VAL A 195 -9.19 4.05 -10.39
N LEU A 196 -10.41 4.54 -10.21
CA LEU A 196 -10.93 5.71 -10.92
C LEU A 196 -10.22 7.01 -10.49
N PRO A 197 -10.00 7.96 -11.40
CA PRO A 197 -9.57 9.31 -11.03
C PRO A 197 -10.65 10.02 -10.21
N ILE A 198 -10.21 10.89 -9.31
CA ILE A 198 -11.07 11.91 -8.69
C ILE A 198 -10.54 13.24 -9.18
N TYR A 199 -11.27 13.92 -10.06
CA TYR A 199 -10.84 15.19 -10.61
C TYR A 199 -11.20 16.36 -9.70
N ALA A 200 -10.34 17.38 -9.67
CA ALA A 200 -10.61 18.65 -9.02
C ALA A 200 -11.78 19.36 -9.72
N ALA A 201 -12.65 20.02 -8.94
CA ALA A 201 -13.75 20.80 -9.49
C ALA A 201 -13.29 22.09 -10.20
N LYS A 202 -12.12 22.61 -9.81
CA LYS A 202 -11.54 23.81 -10.42
C LYS A 202 -11.00 23.47 -11.81
N ASN A 203 -11.41 24.22 -12.81
CA ASN A 203 -10.78 24.14 -14.12
C ASN A 203 -9.41 24.83 -14.08
N VAL A 204 -8.38 24.09 -14.45
CA VAL A 204 -6.97 24.51 -14.50
C VAL A 204 -6.36 24.23 -15.87
N SER A 205 -7.20 23.95 -16.88
CA SER A 205 -6.75 23.71 -18.24
C SER A 205 -6.14 24.96 -18.86
N THR A 206 -5.25 24.76 -19.83
CA THR A 206 -4.58 25.82 -20.58
C THR A 206 -5.07 25.88 -22.01
N SER A 207 -4.64 26.90 -22.75
CA SER A 207 -4.88 27.00 -24.20
C SER A 207 -4.31 25.82 -24.97
N TRP A 208 -3.16 25.29 -24.52
CA TRP A 208 -2.50 24.16 -25.15
C TRP A 208 -3.09 22.82 -24.72
N ASP A 209 -3.53 22.63 -23.48
CA ASP A 209 -4.28 21.43 -23.05
C ASP A 209 -5.62 21.77 -22.39
N SER A 210 -6.62 22.00 -23.24
CA SER A 210 -7.99 22.32 -22.84
C SER A 210 -8.75 21.17 -22.16
N ASP A 211 -8.22 19.95 -22.23
CA ASP A 211 -8.81 18.76 -21.61
C ASP A 211 -8.14 18.38 -20.28
N PHE A 212 -7.09 19.10 -19.86
CA PHE A 212 -6.38 18.80 -18.63
C PHE A 212 -7.28 18.89 -17.40
N ARG A 213 -7.17 17.90 -16.52
CA ARG A 213 -7.85 17.88 -15.22
C ARG A 213 -6.89 17.43 -14.14
N SER A 214 -6.73 18.27 -13.12
CA SER A 214 -6.02 17.86 -11.92
C SER A 214 -6.73 16.70 -11.23
N SER A 215 -6.00 15.64 -10.98
CA SER A 215 -6.43 14.51 -10.17
C SER A 215 -6.05 14.70 -8.70
N LEU A 216 -7.02 14.52 -7.82
CA LEU A 216 -6.86 14.60 -6.37
C LEU A 216 -6.26 13.32 -5.77
N ARG A 217 -6.24 12.22 -6.53
CA ARG A 217 -5.63 10.95 -6.13
C ARG A 217 -4.90 10.28 -7.29
N TYR A 218 -3.98 9.38 -6.96
CA TYR A 218 -3.47 8.40 -7.92
C TYR A 218 -4.61 7.51 -8.45
N PHE A 219 -4.54 7.20 -9.74
CA PHE A 219 -5.52 6.38 -10.45
C PHE A 219 -4.80 5.57 -11.53
N GLY A 220 -5.40 4.44 -11.93
CA GLY A 220 -4.68 3.46 -12.75
C GLY A 220 -5.18 2.05 -12.49
N SER A 221 -4.29 1.06 -12.53
CA SER A 221 -4.68 -0.35 -12.42
C SER A 221 -3.91 -1.10 -11.34
N ILE A 222 -4.61 -2.00 -10.65
CA ILE A 222 -4.06 -2.94 -9.68
C ILE A 222 -4.33 -4.34 -10.19
N LYS A 223 -3.28 -5.17 -10.27
CA LYS A 223 -3.33 -6.54 -10.77
C LYS A 223 -2.79 -7.47 -9.70
N ASN A 224 -3.61 -8.44 -9.31
CA ASN A 224 -3.26 -9.40 -8.26
C ASN A 224 -3.37 -10.82 -8.78
N VAL A 225 -2.42 -11.67 -8.41
CA VAL A 225 -2.51 -13.12 -8.58
C VAL A 225 -2.07 -13.79 -7.29
N GLY A 226 -2.74 -14.85 -6.91
CA GLY A 226 -2.38 -15.59 -5.72
C GLY A 226 -2.75 -17.05 -5.76
N LEU A 227 -2.05 -17.82 -4.94
CA LEU A 227 -2.27 -19.22 -4.67
C LEU A 227 -2.24 -19.41 -3.17
N GLN A 228 -3.16 -20.18 -2.63
CA GLN A 228 -3.16 -20.53 -1.22
C GLN A 228 -3.63 -21.96 -1.03
N GLY A 229 -3.30 -22.50 0.15
CA GLY A 229 -3.73 -23.83 0.51
C GLY A 229 -3.86 -24.04 2.01
N THR A 230 -4.54 -25.12 2.34
CA THR A 230 -4.61 -25.65 3.70
C THR A 230 -4.38 -27.15 3.65
N TYR A 231 -3.38 -27.61 4.38
CA TYR A 231 -3.09 -29.02 4.59
C TYR A 231 -3.51 -29.42 6.01
N ASP A 232 -4.39 -30.40 6.12
CA ASP A 232 -4.78 -31.00 7.40
C ASP A 232 -3.71 -32.02 7.84
N LEU A 233 -3.02 -31.72 8.93
CA LEU A 233 -2.00 -32.62 9.49
C LEU A 233 -2.65 -33.74 10.35
N GLY A 234 -3.96 -33.68 10.58
CA GLY A 234 -4.69 -34.50 11.53
C GLY A 234 -4.56 -33.99 12.97
N ARG A 235 -5.27 -34.63 13.91
CA ARG A 235 -5.19 -34.32 15.35
C ARG A 235 -5.40 -32.82 15.68
N GLN A 236 -6.34 -32.17 14.99
CA GLN A 236 -6.63 -30.73 15.12
C GLN A 236 -5.45 -29.80 14.79
N GLN A 237 -4.60 -30.22 13.85
CA GLN A 237 -3.47 -29.43 13.38
C GLN A 237 -3.59 -29.13 11.89
N THR A 238 -3.26 -27.91 11.49
CA THR A 238 -3.35 -27.47 10.10
C THR A 238 -2.15 -26.62 9.73
N LEU A 239 -1.63 -26.83 8.53
CA LEU A 239 -0.69 -25.93 7.88
C LEU A 239 -1.43 -25.13 6.81
N ARG A 240 -1.30 -23.82 6.80
CA ARG A 240 -1.85 -22.95 5.75
C ARG A 240 -0.70 -22.20 5.09
N PHE A 241 -0.78 -22.02 3.79
CA PHE A 241 0.17 -21.21 3.06
C PHE A 241 -0.56 -20.28 2.09
N SER A 242 0.03 -19.13 1.81
CA SER A 242 -0.43 -18.19 0.80
C SER A 242 0.77 -17.61 0.06
N LEU A 243 0.65 -17.47 -1.25
CA LEU A 243 1.62 -16.85 -2.14
C LEU A 243 0.86 -15.80 -2.94
N GLY A 244 1.32 -14.56 -2.93
CA GLY A 244 0.68 -13.45 -3.60
C GLY A 244 1.68 -12.64 -4.42
N LYS A 245 1.21 -12.14 -5.56
CA LYS A 245 1.89 -11.12 -6.34
C LYS A 245 0.91 -10.04 -6.73
N GLU A 246 1.31 -8.80 -6.49
CA GLU A 246 0.57 -7.59 -6.77
C GLU A 246 1.42 -6.66 -7.63
N ILE A 247 0.78 -6.05 -8.63
CA ILE A 247 1.38 -5.04 -9.49
C ILE A 247 0.39 -3.87 -9.58
N GLU A 248 0.84 -2.70 -9.17
CA GLU A 248 0.13 -1.44 -9.23
C GLU A 248 0.83 -0.54 -10.24
N ASP A 249 0.08 -0.01 -11.21
CA ASP A 249 0.54 1.01 -12.17
C ASP A 249 -0.43 2.19 -12.09
N MET A 250 0.03 3.26 -11.46
CA MET A 250 -0.75 4.43 -11.12
C MET A 250 -0.15 5.69 -11.73
N LYS A 251 -1.03 6.63 -12.03
CA LYS A 251 -0.68 7.97 -12.47
C LYS A 251 -1.48 9.01 -11.71
N LYS A 252 -0.96 10.23 -11.66
CA LYS A 252 -1.60 11.41 -11.08
C LYS A 252 -1.16 12.62 -11.89
N HIS A 253 -2.11 13.41 -12.34
CA HIS A 253 -1.89 14.66 -13.05
C HIS A 253 -2.24 15.81 -12.11
N VAL A 254 -1.37 16.81 -11.98
CA VAL A 254 -1.59 17.95 -11.07
C VAL A 254 -1.17 19.25 -11.74
N LYS A 255 -2.05 20.24 -11.62
CA LYS A 255 -1.81 21.66 -11.89
C LYS A 255 -2.69 22.48 -10.92
N TYR A 256 -2.18 23.59 -10.41
CA TYR A 256 -2.81 24.37 -9.34
C TYR A 256 -3.58 25.59 -9.87
N SER A 257 -3.17 26.12 -11.02
CA SER A 257 -3.76 27.28 -11.68
C SER A 257 -3.97 27.04 -13.17
N ASN A 258 -4.62 27.98 -13.85
CA ASN A 258 -4.75 28.02 -15.30
C ASN A 258 -3.68 28.91 -15.96
N GLU A 259 -2.61 29.29 -15.23
CA GLU A 259 -1.48 30.04 -15.78
C GLU A 259 -0.78 29.19 -16.85
N GLU A 260 -0.42 29.82 -17.97
CA GLU A 260 0.19 29.10 -19.10
C GLU A 260 1.62 28.66 -18.80
N GLU A 261 2.31 29.44 -17.95
CA GLU A 261 3.68 29.23 -17.50
C GLU A 261 3.80 28.13 -16.44
N GLU A 262 2.71 27.80 -15.73
CA GLU A 262 2.73 26.72 -14.76
C GLU A 262 2.82 25.36 -15.48
N PRO A 263 3.86 24.54 -15.25
CA PRO A 263 3.95 23.22 -15.86
C PRO A 263 2.87 22.28 -15.31
N GLU A 264 2.36 21.40 -16.17
CA GLU A 264 1.59 20.24 -15.73
C GLU A 264 2.52 19.23 -15.05
N GLN A 265 2.15 18.77 -13.85
CA GLN A 265 2.88 17.72 -13.15
C GLN A 265 2.26 16.35 -13.45
N ASN A 266 3.03 15.50 -14.11
CA ASN A 266 2.70 14.14 -14.48
C ASN A 266 3.48 13.17 -13.59
N LEU A 267 2.79 12.62 -12.60
CA LEU A 267 3.35 11.67 -11.64
C LEU A 267 2.95 10.25 -12.05
N ARG A 268 3.91 9.32 -12.04
CA ARG A 268 3.68 7.88 -12.20
C ARG A 268 4.25 7.13 -11.00
N ARG A 269 3.54 6.09 -10.57
CA ARG A 269 3.93 5.20 -9.48
C ARG A 269 3.72 3.77 -9.94
N GLU A 270 4.79 2.99 -9.97
CA GLU A 270 4.72 1.55 -10.21
C GLU A 270 5.17 0.80 -8.94
N ILE A 271 4.28 -0.01 -8.38
CA ILE A 271 4.59 -0.86 -7.23
C ILE A 271 4.48 -2.32 -7.63
N LYS A 272 5.45 -3.12 -7.23
CA LYS A 272 5.38 -4.59 -7.28
C LYS A 272 5.54 -5.13 -5.89
N ARG A 273 4.71 -6.11 -5.53
CA ARG A 273 4.77 -6.76 -4.23
C ARG A 273 4.67 -8.27 -4.40
N ASP A 274 5.56 -8.98 -3.73
CA ASP A 274 5.50 -10.42 -3.55
C ASP A 274 5.29 -10.71 -2.05
N THR A 275 4.30 -11.54 -1.71
CA THR A 275 3.98 -11.94 -0.33
C THR A 275 3.98 -13.45 -0.20
N TYR A 276 4.56 -13.95 0.89
CA TYR A 276 4.57 -15.36 1.24
C TYR A 276 4.19 -15.54 2.71
N ASP A 277 3.15 -16.32 2.94
CA ASP A 277 2.61 -16.58 4.28
C ASP A 277 2.63 -18.09 4.53
N LEU A 278 3.05 -18.46 5.74
CA LEU A 278 2.98 -19.82 6.25
C LEU A 278 2.46 -19.78 7.69
N SER A 279 1.41 -20.54 7.97
CA SER A 279 0.75 -20.53 9.27
C SER A 279 0.49 -21.96 9.73
N TYR A 280 1.08 -22.33 10.86
CA TYR A 280 0.85 -23.60 11.53
C TYR A 280 -0.02 -23.38 12.76
N ARG A 281 -1.19 -24.03 12.77
CA ARG A 281 -2.13 -23.99 13.88
C ARG A 281 -2.34 -25.38 14.45
N GLY A 282 -2.43 -25.49 15.76
CA GLY A 282 -2.72 -26.74 16.43
C GLY A 282 -3.45 -26.56 17.75
N ARG A 283 -4.16 -27.61 18.15
CA ARG A 283 -4.76 -27.71 19.48
C ARG A 283 -4.46 -29.08 20.07
N ASN A 284 -4.14 -29.11 21.35
CA ASN A 284 -3.98 -30.35 22.12
C ASN A 284 -4.41 -30.14 23.57
N GLY A 285 -5.55 -30.73 23.94
CA GLY A 285 -6.12 -30.60 25.28
C GLY A 285 -6.42 -29.13 25.62
N LYS A 286 -5.85 -28.66 26.74
CA LYS A 286 -6.01 -27.29 27.24
C LYS A 286 -5.14 -26.24 26.52
N TYR A 287 -4.33 -26.68 25.54
CA TYR A 287 -3.41 -25.80 24.81
C TYR A 287 -3.85 -25.64 23.35
N ASP A 288 -3.73 -24.43 22.83
CA ASP A 288 -3.68 -24.20 21.39
C ASP A 288 -2.54 -23.25 21.03
N TRP A 289 -2.10 -23.34 19.78
CA TRP A 289 -0.99 -22.54 19.29
C TRP A 289 -1.18 -22.14 17.84
N VAL A 290 -0.53 -21.03 17.51
CA VAL A 290 -0.37 -20.50 16.16
C VAL A 290 1.09 -20.10 16.00
N VAL A 291 1.71 -20.55 14.93
CA VAL A 291 3.04 -20.12 14.49
C VAL A 291 2.87 -19.57 13.08
N ASP A 292 3.07 -18.28 12.93
CA ASP A 292 2.91 -17.53 11.70
C ASP A 292 4.27 -17.03 11.22
N TYR A 293 4.57 -17.30 9.95
CA TYR A 293 5.71 -16.78 9.23
C TYR A 293 5.20 -15.99 8.03
N ASN A 294 5.67 -14.76 7.88
CA ASN A 294 5.31 -13.87 6.78
C ASN A 294 6.60 -13.31 6.17
N TYR A 295 6.65 -13.24 4.86
CA TYR A 295 7.67 -12.53 4.10
C TYR A 295 6.99 -11.63 3.08
N GLY A 296 7.42 -10.37 3.02
CA GLY A 296 6.96 -9.41 2.03
C GLY A 296 8.15 -8.73 1.36
N LYS A 297 8.10 -8.63 0.03
CA LYS A 297 9.01 -7.77 -0.74
C LYS A 297 8.17 -6.78 -1.55
N ARG A 298 8.50 -5.49 -1.45
CA ARG A 298 7.91 -4.40 -2.22
C ARG A 298 9.01 -3.66 -2.97
N THR A 299 8.78 -3.38 -4.24
CA THR A 299 9.55 -2.41 -5.01
C THR A 299 8.62 -1.32 -5.49
N GLU A 300 9.01 -0.07 -5.37
CA GLU A 300 8.26 1.11 -5.80
C GLU A 300 9.16 1.97 -6.67
N ASN A 301 8.65 2.38 -7.82
CA ASN A 301 9.30 3.32 -8.73
C ASN A 301 8.33 4.48 -8.98
N ASP A 302 8.66 5.64 -8.45
CA ASP A 302 7.90 6.87 -8.62
C ASP A 302 8.69 7.82 -9.53
N ILE A 303 8.02 8.32 -10.57
CA ILE A 303 8.59 9.25 -11.55
C ILE A 303 7.70 10.49 -11.57
N GLY A 304 8.31 11.67 -11.54
CA GLY A 304 7.64 12.95 -11.71
C GLY A 304 8.18 13.68 -12.93
N ILE A 305 7.27 14.04 -13.83
CA ILE A 305 7.56 14.75 -15.07
C ILE A 305 6.80 16.07 -15.06
N LEU A 306 7.48 17.18 -15.36
CA LEU A 306 6.85 18.45 -15.66
C LEU A 306 6.67 18.55 -17.17
N SER A 307 5.50 18.97 -17.61
CA SER A 307 5.19 19.23 -19.02
C SER A 307 4.86 20.71 -19.20
N LEU A 308 5.63 21.40 -20.04
CA LEU A 308 5.49 22.83 -20.30
C LEU A 308 4.60 23.16 -21.51
N ALA A 309 4.17 22.15 -22.27
CA ALA A 309 3.26 22.27 -23.41
C ALA A 309 2.58 20.93 -23.73
N LYS A 310 1.43 20.96 -24.46
CA LYS A 310 0.74 19.74 -24.92
C LYS A 310 1.63 19.05 -25.95
N SER A 311 2.08 17.85 -25.63
CA SER A 311 3.07 17.17 -26.45
C SER A 311 2.60 15.82 -26.96
N THR A 312 2.82 15.60 -28.26
CA THR A 312 2.99 14.30 -28.90
C THR A 312 4.42 13.78 -28.69
N GLN A 313 4.74 12.56 -29.11
CA GLN A 313 6.07 11.97 -28.91
C GLN A 313 7.20 12.85 -29.55
N TYR A 314 8.33 13.03 -28.84
CA TYR A 314 9.62 13.62 -29.25
C TYR A 314 9.75 15.15 -29.38
N THR A 315 9.01 15.94 -28.61
CA THR A 315 9.10 17.41 -28.70
C THR A 315 10.12 18.05 -27.75
N GLY A 316 10.54 17.34 -26.69
CA GLY A 316 11.41 17.89 -25.66
C GLY A 316 10.72 18.86 -24.68
N TYR A 317 9.40 18.84 -24.51
CA TYR A 317 8.73 19.73 -23.53
C TYR A 317 8.63 19.14 -22.12
N ASN A 318 9.19 17.95 -21.88
CA ASN A 318 9.14 17.28 -20.59
C ASN A 318 10.45 17.42 -19.82
N MET A 319 10.34 17.66 -18.52
CA MET A 319 11.46 17.69 -17.57
C MET A 319 11.25 16.68 -16.46
N LEU A 320 12.26 15.88 -16.15
CA LEU A 320 12.25 14.98 -15.01
C LEU A 320 12.55 15.78 -13.73
N PHE A 321 11.59 15.85 -12.80
CA PHE A 321 11.76 16.59 -11.53
C PHE A 321 11.79 15.69 -10.29
N SER A 322 11.35 14.45 -10.41
CA SER A 322 11.39 13.48 -9.33
C SER A 322 11.69 12.09 -9.87
N LEU A 323 12.62 11.39 -9.24
CA LEU A 323 12.90 9.99 -9.50
C LEU A 323 13.18 9.28 -8.19
N ASN A 324 12.26 8.41 -7.79
CA ASN A 324 12.36 7.67 -6.55
C ASN A 324 12.22 6.18 -6.82
N ASP A 325 13.22 5.39 -6.44
CA ASP A 325 13.13 3.95 -6.32
C ASP A 325 13.30 3.51 -4.88
N VAL A 326 12.40 2.65 -4.41
CA VAL A 326 12.45 2.08 -3.05
C VAL A 326 12.19 0.60 -3.14
N GLU A 327 13.11 -0.18 -2.60
CA GLU A 327 12.91 -1.58 -2.27
C GLU A 327 12.77 -1.73 -0.75
N HIS A 328 11.80 -2.54 -0.35
CA HIS A 328 11.55 -2.88 1.04
C HIS A 328 11.31 -4.38 1.15
N ARG A 329 11.98 -5.03 2.09
CA ARG A 329 11.81 -6.44 2.41
C ARG A 329 11.62 -6.59 3.90
N GLN A 330 10.70 -7.46 4.27
CA GLN A 330 10.43 -7.77 5.65
C GLN A 330 10.13 -9.25 5.80
N TRP A 331 10.55 -9.81 6.92
CA TRP A 331 9.99 -11.07 7.37
C TRP A 331 9.67 -11.03 8.86
N ASN A 332 8.61 -11.74 9.22
CA ASN A 332 8.08 -11.82 10.56
C ASN A 332 7.89 -13.28 10.94
N LEU A 333 8.19 -13.60 12.19
CA LEU A 333 7.87 -14.87 12.84
C LEU A 333 7.15 -14.55 14.14
N ASP A 334 5.87 -14.91 14.22
CA ASP A 334 5.04 -14.70 15.39
C ASP A 334 4.53 -16.05 15.89
N THR A 335 4.63 -16.28 17.19
CA THR A 335 4.15 -17.48 17.87
C THR A 335 3.26 -17.08 19.01
N LYS A 336 2.07 -17.64 19.06
CA LYS A 336 1.11 -17.47 20.15
C LYS A 336 0.69 -18.83 20.66
N ILE A 337 0.75 -19.02 21.98
CA ILE A 337 0.31 -20.23 22.67
C ILE A 337 -0.68 -19.81 23.74
N ASN A 338 -1.87 -20.38 23.74
CA ASN A 338 -2.85 -20.19 24.80
C ASN A 338 -2.97 -21.47 25.63
N ALA A 339 -3.11 -21.29 26.95
CA ALA A 339 -3.32 -22.35 27.91
C ALA A 339 -4.56 -22.02 28.76
N ALA A 340 -5.59 -22.86 28.71
CA ALA A 340 -6.68 -22.79 29.68
C ALA A 340 -6.16 -23.30 31.03
N VAL A 341 -6.01 -22.40 31.99
CA VAL A 341 -5.52 -22.73 33.34
C VAL A 341 -6.66 -23.38 34.14
N ASN A 342 -7.87 -22.88 33.97
CA ASN A 342 -9.15 -23.41 34.44
C ASN A 342 -10.29 -22.87 33.56
N ASP A 343 -11.54 -23.04 33.97
CA ASP A 343 -12.73 -22.65 33.18
C ASP A 343 -12.88 -21.13 33.00
N ASP A 344 -12.29 -20.33 33.91
CA ASP A 344 -12.45 -18.87 33.92
C ASP A 344 -11.16 -18.12 33.50
N HIS A 345 -10.02 -18.81 33.43
CA HIS A 345 -8.71 -18.19 33.24
C HIS A 345 -7.93 -18.78 32.06
N LEU A 346 -7.64 -17.91 31.07
CA LEU A 346 -6.77 -18.19 29.93
C LEU A 346 -5.42 -17.49 30.11
N LEU A 347 -4.32 -18.23 29.96
CA LEU A 347 -2.97 -17.67 29.92
C LEU A 347 -2.45 -17.71 28.49
N THR A 348 -1.98 -16.57 27.99
CA THR A 348 -1.41 -16.44 26.64
C THR A 348 0.06 -16.10 26.71
N PHE A 349 0.90 -16.87 26.01
CA PHE A 349 2.31 -16.59 25.78
C PHE A 349 2.54 -16.24 24.32
N GLY A 350 3.31 -15.18 24.07
CA GLY A 350 3.63 -14.70 22.73
C GLY A 350 5.13 -14.50 22.56
N PHE A 351 5.66 -14.90 21.40
CA PHE A 351 7.00 -14.56 20.94
C PHE A 351 6.88 -13.99 19.52
N GLY A 352 7.57 -12.89 19.24
CA GLY A 352 7.56 -12.26 17.93
C GLY A 352 8.96 -11.80 17.54
N TYR A 353 9.37 -12.10 16.33
CA TYR A 353 10.60 -11.64 15.71
C TYR A 353 10.28 -11.00 14.36
N SER A 354 10.86 -9.83 14.09
CA SER A 354 10.75 -9.15 12.81
C SER A 354 12.11 -8.58 12.41
N ASP A 355 12.45 -8.71 11.14
CA ASP A 355 13.63 -8.13 10.52
C ASP A 355 13.23 -7.49 9.19
N GLU A 356 13.75 -6.29 8.98
CA GLU A 356 13.36 -5.39 7.91
C GLU A 356 14.59 -4.81 7.24
N HIS A 357 14.55 -4.76 5.92
CA HIS A 357 15.59 -4.20 5.06
C HIS A 357 14.97 -3.25 4.05
N GLY A 358 15.53 -2.04 3.97
CA GLY A 358 15.14 -1.03 3.00
C GLY A 358 16.34 -0.56 2.20
N GLU A 359 16.12 -0.31 0.91
CA GLU A 359 17.06 0.37 0.02
C GLU A 359 16.31 1.37 -0.87
N GLY A 360 16.80 2.60 -1.05
CA GLY A 360 16.19 3.49 -2.03
C GLY A 360 16.57 4.96 -1.91
N SER A 361 16.09 5.76 -2.87
CA SER A 361 16.33 7.21 -2.95
C SER A 361 15.62 8.03 -1.88
N ARG A 362 14.52 7.48 -1.35
CA ARG A 362 13.73 8.13 -0.29
C ARG A 362 14.15 7.69 1.11
N ILE A 363 15.20 6.88 1.22
CA ILE A 363 15.71 6.48 2.52
C ILE A 363 16.67 7.57 2.99
N GLN A 364 16.27 8.27 4.04
CA GLN A 364 17.13 9.23 4.70
C GLN A 364 18.01 8.50 5.72
N ASP A 365 19.17 9.08 6.03
CA ASP A 365 19.98 8.68 7.17
C ASP A 365 20.49 7.20 7.16
N ALA A 366 20.57 6.57 5.99
CA ALA A 366 21.14 5.22 5.90
C ALA A 366 22.63 5.18 6.31
N PRO A 367 23.08 4.07 6.93
CA PRO A 367 24.49 3.85 7.27
C PRO A 367 25.41 3.93 6.05
N THR A 368 24.90 3.56 4.87
CA THR A 368 25.61 3.57 3.60
C THR A 368 24.76 4.24 2.54
N SER A 369 25.40 5.06 1.72
CA SER A 369 24.78 5.59 0.52
C SER A 369 25.66 5.40 -0.72
N TYR A 370 25.03 5.31 -1.87
CA TYR A 370 25.69 5.08 -3.14
C TYR A 370 24.92 5.72 -4.30
N LYS A 371 25.62 6.07 -5.37
CA LYS A 371 25.01 6.69 -6.54
C LYS A 371 24.66 5.65 -7.61
N LYS A 372 23.45 5.74 -8.18
CA LYS A 372 23.04 4.95 -9.36
C LYS A 372 23.06 5.81 -10.63
N LYS A 373 23.60 5.24 -11.72
CA LYS A 373 23.51 5.82 -13.07
C LYS A 373 22.16 5.50 -13.69
N ILE A 374 21.61 6.47 -14.40
CA ILE A 374 20.30 6.37 -15.05
C ILE A 374 20.41 6.82 -16.51
N ARG A 375 19.55 6.30 -17.39
CA ARG A 375 19.40 6.83 -18.75
C ARG A 375 18.06 7.54 -18.84
N PRO A 376 18.00 8.83 -19.22
CA PRO A 376 16.74 9.57 -19.38
C PRO A 376 15.68 8.84 -20.20
N ASP A 377 16.08 8.22 -21.31
CA ASP A 377 15.17 7.50 -22.21
C ASP A 377 14.49 6.29 -21.57
N ASP A 378 15.04 5.75 -20.46
CA ASP A 378 14.38 4.69 -19.68
C ASP A 378 13.14 5.20 -18.93
N TYR A 379 12.97 6.53 -18.80
CA TYR A 379 11.90 7.18 -18.03
C TYR A 379 10.88 7.89 -18.94
N ASP A 380 11.34 8.73 -19.85
CA ASP A 380 10.48 9.37 -20.86
C ASP A 380 11.31 9.81 -22.08
N SER A 381 10.90 9.34 -23.27
CA SER A 381 11.53 9.66 -24.55
C SER A 381 11.31 11.12 -25.00
N ASN A 382 10.40 11.85 -24.35
CA ASN A 382 10.12 13.27 -24.58
C ASN A 382 10.90 14.18 -23.64
N LEU A 383 11.75 13.63 -22.77
CA LEU A 383 12.66 14.45 -21.98
C LEU A 383 13.54 15.26 -22.91
N TRP A 384 13.64 16.57 -22.68
CA TRP A 384 14.48 17.44 -23.51
C TRP A 384 15.94 16.97 -23.40
N HIS A 385 16.52 16.52 -24.50
CA HIS A 385 17.95 16.28 -24.64
C HIS A 385 18.49 17.23 -25.72
N GLN A 386 19.77 17.58 -25.65
CA GLN A 386 20.40 18.41 -26.68
C GLN A 386 20.12 17.80 -28.07
N SER A 387 19.55 18.59 -28.98
CA SER A 387 19.17 18.13 -30.32
C SER A 387 20.37 17.60 -31.10
N VAL A 388 20.14 16.52 -31.84
CA VAL A 388 20.96 16.16 -33.00
C VAL A 388 20.92 17.35 -33.99
N PRO A 389 22.03 17.71 -34.65
CA PRO A 389 22.02 18.83 -35.60
C PRO A 389 20.91 18.65 -36.66
N GLY A 390 19.99 19.61 -36.75
CA GLY A 390 18.94 19.66 -37.78
C GLY A 390 17.52 19.33 -37.32
N THR A 391 17.28 19.03 -36.05
CA THR A 391 15.92 18.74 -35.52
C THR A 391 15.49 19.77 -34.48
N ALA A 392 14.58 20.66 -34.89
CA ALA A 392 13.82 21.66 -34.11
C ALA A 392 14.57 22.80 -33.39
N LEU A 393 14.16 24.05 -33.73
CA LEU A 393 14.61 25.34 -33.18
C LEU A 393 13.64 25.84 -32.08
N ILE A 394 13.73 25.32 -30.85
CA ILE A 394 13.06 25.84 -29.63
C ILE A 394 13.87 25.29 -28.42
N SER A 395 14.47 25.99 -27.45
CA SER A 395 14.73 27.39 -27.06
C SER A 395 16.20 27.45 -26.53
N PRO A 396 16.92 28.58 -26.60
CA PRO A 396 18.31 28.71 -26.13
C PRO A 396 18.51 28.63 -24.60
N GLU A 397 17.46 28.51 -23.79
CA GLU A 397 17.54 28.77 -22.33
C GLU A 397 16.97 27.67 -21.39
N GLY A 398 16.46 26.54 -21.88
CA GLY A 398 15.83 25.50 -21.03
C GLY A 398 16.54 24.16 -21.11
N LYS A 399 17.29 23.76 -20.07
CA LYS A 399 17.98 22.46 -20.02
C LYS A 399 17.21 21.46 -19.13
N SER A 400 17.09 20.21 -19.57
CA SER A 400 16.82 19.11 -18.65
C SER A 400 18.08 18.86 -17.83
N TYR A 401 17.99 19.07 -16.53
CA TYR A 401 19.08 18.78 -15.61
C TYR A 401 18.68 17.64 -14.69
N VAL A 402 19.50 16.61 -14.62
CA VAL A 402 19.54 15.74 -13.44
C VAL A 402 20.76 16.19 -12.65
N HIS A 403 20.51 16.89 -11.55
CA HIS A 403 21.55 17.44 -10.70
C HIS A 403 22.13 16.37 -9.78
N ASP A 404 23.47 16.35 -9.67
CA ASP A 404 24.17 15.63 -8.62
C ASP A 404 24.11 16.41 -7.31
N TYR A 405 23.01 16.21 -6.58
CA TYR A 405 22.88 16.80 -5.24
C TYR A 405 23.83 16.07 -4.28
N LYS A 406 24.84 16.79 -3.81
CA LYS A 406 25.66 16.34 -2.70
C LYS A 406 24.92 16.64 -1.41
N PHE A 407 24.71 15.61 -0.61
CA PHE A 407 24.14 15.73 0.72
C PHE A 407 25.24 15.45 1.76
N ASN A 408 25.41 16.37 2.71
CA ASN A 408 26.33 16.22 3.82
C ASN A 408 25.57 15.88 5.10
N ARG A 409 26.30 15.46 6.14
CA ARG A 409 25.75 15.23 7.47
C ARG A 409 26.36 16.21 8.46
N ASP A 410 25.54 16.80 9.30
CA ASP A 410 26.01 17.59 10.43
C ASP A 410 26.52 16.70 11.58
N ALA A 411 27.06 17.31 12.64
CA ALA A 411 27.55 16.60 13.82
C ALA A 411 26.46 15.82 14.58
N SER A 412 25.18 16.12 14.36
CA SER A 412 24.03 15.40 14.92
C SER A 412 23.55 14.26 14.00
N GLY A 413 24.15 14.13 12.81
CA GLY A 413 23.83 13.15 11.79
C GLY A 413 22.77 13.59 10.80
N ASN A 414 22.20 14.80 10.93
CA ASN A 414 21.14 15.28 10.05
C ASN A 414 21.68 15.50 8.64
N VAL A 415 20.96 15.00 7.64
CA VAL A 415 21.29 15.23 6.23
C VAL A 415 20.89 16.65 5.83
N TYR A 416 21.82 17.38 5.23
CA TYR A 416 21.55 18.68 4.62
C TYR A 416 22.10 18.73 3.20
N TRP A 417 21.39 19.45 2.34
CA TRP A 417 21.79 19.72 0.98
C TRP A 417 23.01 20.65 0.96
N ASP A 418 24.07 20.25 0.27
CA ASP A 418 25.27 21.07 0.07
C ASP A 418 25.02 22.07 -1.08
N GLU A 419 24.27 23.12 -0.77
CA GLU A 419 23.95 24.23 -1.70
C GLU A 419 25.22 24.80 -2.34
N ALA A 420 26.29 24.93 -1.54
CA ALA A 420 27.56 25.46 -2.00
C ALA A 420 28.18 24.55 -3.07
N TYR A 421 28.19 23.23 -2.87
CA TYR A 421 28.69 22.28 -3.86
C TYR A 421 27.85 22.27 -5.14
N GLU A 422 26.52 22.39 -5.05
CA GLU A 422 25.67 22.43 -6.25
C GLU A 422 25.91 23.67 -7.09
N TYR A 423 25.89 24.85 -6.47
CA TYR A 423 26.04 26.11 -7.20
C TYR A 423 27.49 26.37 -7.63
N ARG A 424 28.48 25.75 -6.98
CA ARG A 424 29.90 26.16 -7.10
C ARG A 424 30.87 25.02 -7.43
N GLY A 425 30.42 23.76 -7.43
CA GLY A 425 31.23 22.58 -7.76
C GLY A 425 32.37 22.25 -6.79
N THR A 426 32.59 23.08 -5.76
CA THR A 426 33.60 22.91 -4.71
C THR A 426 33.05 23.43 -3.38
N ALA A 427 33.58 22.91 -2.26
CA ALA A 427 33.23 23.39 -0.92
C ALA A 427 34.13 24.55 -0.44
N ASP A 428 35.03 25.05 -1.29
CA ASP A 428 36.11 25.97 -0.92
C ASP A 428 35.95 27.33 -1.62
N LEU A 429 35.59 28.35 -0.83
CA LEU A 429 35.25 29.70 -1.30
C LEU A 429 36.48 30.49 -1.77
N ASP A 430 37.68 30.14 -1.33
CA ASP A 430 38.92 30.88 -1.61
C ASP A 430 39.48 30.62 -3.02
N ASN A 431 39.00 29.57 -3.68
CA ASN A 431 39.39 29.18 -5.05
C ASN A 431 38.32 29.55 -6.10
N TYR A 432 37.45 30.51 -5.79
CA TYR A 432 36.39 30.99 -6.67
C TYR A 432 36.95 31.54 -8.00
N LYS A 433 36.60 30.89 -9.10
CA LYS A 433 36.53 31.52 -10.43
C LYS A 433 35.06 31.58 -10.84
N GLU A 434 34.63 32.77 -11.26
CA GLU A 434 33.29 33.02 -11.75
C GLU A 434 32.98 32.08 -12.94
N VAL A 435 31.91 31.29 -12.81
CA VAL A 435 31.51 30.27 -13.79
C VAL A 435 31.07 30.98 -15.07
N GLN A 436 31.79 30.76 -16.17
CA GLN A 436 31.41 31.30 -17.47
C GLN A 436 30.35 30.39 -18.11
N ALA A 437 29.43 30.95 -18.90
CA ALA A 437 28.37 30.18 -19.55
C ALA A 437 28.90 29.00 -20.41
N SER A 438 30.16 29.08 -20.87
CA SER A 438 30.88 28.01 -21.60
C SER A 438 31.30 26.83 -20.73
N ASP A 439 31.45 27.01 -19.41
CA ASP A 439 31.83 25.93 -18.47
C ASP A 439 30.66 24.99 -18.17
N MET A 440 29.43 25.47 -18.38
CA MET A 440 28.18 24.70 -18.23
C MET A 440 27.83 23.84 -19.47
N LEU A 441 28.73 23.71 -20.43
CA LEU A 441 28.49 23.13 -21.76
C LEU A 441 29.54 22.07 -22.15
N LYS A 442 29.94 21.19 -21.23
CA LYS A 442 30.79 20.04 -21.60
C LYS A 442 29.95 18.81 -21.98
N PRO A 443 30.10 18.27 -23.20
CA PRO A 443 29.40 17.08 -23.65
C PRO A 443 30.10 15.83 -23.10
N ASN A 444 29.39 15.03 -22.31
CA ASN A 444 29.59 13.59 -22.18
C ASN A 444 28.37 12.95 -21.51
N ASN A 445 27.67 12.13 -22.29
CA ASN A 445 26.44 11.43 -21.96
C ASN A 445 26.65 10.39 -20.85
N HIS A 446 26.52 10.77 -19.58
CA HIS A 446 26.17 9.83 -18.50
C HIS A 446 25.55 10.59 -17.33
N ILE A 447 24.29 10.30 -17.02
CA ILE A 447 23.64 10.83 -15.83
C ILE A 447 23.86 9.89 -14.66
N THR A 448 24.47 10.43 -13.61
CA THR A 448 24.53 9.82 -12.28
C THR A 448 23.64 10.64 -11.37
N VAL A 449 22.94 9.97 -10.45
CA VAL A 449 22.37 10.48 -9.17
C VAL A 449 20.91 10.08 -9.02
N ILE A 450 20.75 8.83 -8.59
CA ILE A 450 19.87 8.54 -7.46
C ILE A 450 20.84 8.32 -6.30
N ASP A 451 20.84 9.20 -5.28
CA ASP A 451 21.52 8.89 -4.03
C ASP A 451 20.68 7.83 -3.32
N LYS A 452 21.18 6.61 -3.30
CA LYS A 452 20.52 5.47 -2.70
C LYS A 452 21.10 5.20 -1.36
N ALA A 453 20.22 4.89 -0.43
CA ALA A 453 20.55 4.63 0.95
C ALA A 453 20.10 3.20 1.30
N ASP A 454 20.92 2.42 2.01
CA ASP A 454 20.60 1.04 2.41
C ASP A 454 20.68 0.85 3.95
N GLY A 455 19.84 0.00 4.53
CA GLY A 455 19.89 -0.28 5.98
C GLY A 455 19.19 -1.57 6.42
N ARG A 456 19.56 -2.10 7.60
CA ARG A 456 18.95 -3.29 8.23
C ARG A 456 18.66 -3.04 9.71
N GLY A 457 17.56 -3.59 10.23
CA GLY A 457 17.21 -3.46 11.65
C GLY A 457 16.25 -4.53 12.20
N ASN A 458 16.34 -4.76 13.52
CA ASN A 458 15.41 -5.59 14.30
C ASN A 458 14.44 -4.70 15.08
N ARG A 459 13.29 -5.25 15.52
CA ARG A 459 12.21 -4.54 16.27
C ARG A 459 12.67 -3.64 17.44
N ARG A 460 13.83 -3.93 18.08
CA ARG A 460 14.44 -3.08 19.13
C ARG A 460 15.38 -1.98 18.59
N SER A 461 16.02 -2.16 17.44
CA SER A 461 16.93 -1.15 16.86
C SER A 461 16.17 -0.07 16.09
N PHE A 462 14.93 -0.34 15.67
CA PHE A 462 14.06 0.70 15.13
C PHE A 462 13.72 1.78 16.16
N ASP A 463 13.78 1.52 17.47
CA ASP A 463 13.66 2.54 18.52
C ASP A 463 14.90 3.47 18.61
N ASP A 464 16.05 3.07 18.06
CA ASP A 464 17.24 3.92 17.93
C ASP A 464 17.30 4.65 16.59
N ILE A 465 16.73 4.06 15.52
CA ILE A 465 16.37 4.77 14.28
C ILE A 465 15.25 5.80 14.58
N ARG A 466 14.30 5.49 15.44
CA ARG A 466 13.17 6.35 15.87
C ARG A 466 13.57 7.73 16.42
N ARG A 467 14.80 7.90 16.93
CA ARG A 467 15.28 9.19 17.47
C ARG A 467 15.91 10.12 16.43
N ARG A 468 16.33 9.61 15.26
CA ARG A 468 17.15 10.38 14.31
C ARG A 468 16.42 10.81 13.02
N TYR A 469 15.30 10.17 12.66
CA TYR A 469 14.81 10.15 11.27
C TYR A 469 13.46 10.88 11.13
N GLY A 470 13.46 12.18 11.42
CA GLY A 470 12.29 13.05 11.22
C GLY A 470 11.98 13.22 9.73
N ILE A 471 10.83 12.70 9.29
CA ILE A 471 10.37 12.90 7.92
C ILE A 471 9.63 14.26 7.84
N LEU A 472 10.16 15.15 6.98
CA LEU A 472 9.69 16.48 6.50
C LEU A 472 10.02 17.75 7.30
N ARG A 473 10.96 18.52 6.74
CA ARG A 473 10.92 19.95 6.32
C ARG A 473 12.05 20.08 5.27
N LEU A 474 11.94 20.55 4.03
CA LEU A 474 11.01 21.41 3.29
C LEU A 474 10.69 20.78 1.92
#